data_AF-A0A7L4QXH0-F1
#
_entry.id   AF-A0A7L4QXH0-F1
#
_cell.length_a   1.000
_cell.length_b   1.000
_cell.length_c   1.000
_cell.angle_alpha   90.00
_cell.angle_beta   90.00
_cell.angle_gamma   90.00
#
_symmetry.space_group_name_H-M   'P 1'
#
loop_
_entity.id
_entity.type
_entity.pdbx_description
1 polymer ?
#
loop_
_entity_poly.entity_id
_entity_poly.type
_entity_poly.pdbx_seq_one_letter_code
_entity_poly.pdbx_strand_id
1 'polypeptide(L)'
;MEKCVICGDDQDYKQYEGYNICTACADIMEDVMGEYFMKTVQDASKPKAHEGYLHYLDNTTRYVSDYKKITSKSHKYTKDVSERADDAIQESKTPSKQRYFERMHEVLDWLEKTPQFYHYYFKEHYMCPSCGSSIFEKYESEEVGEWLVISCSNCGAMIKKYFSPKLV
;
A
#
# COMPACT_ATOMS: atom_id res chain seq x y z
N MET A 1 -6.24 -27.72 -6.33
CA MET A 1 -5.62 -26.40 -6.51
C MET A 1 -5.93 -25.57 -5.29
N GLU A 2 -4.93 -24.89 -4.73
CA GLU A 2 -5.19 -23.89 -3.71
C GLU A 2 -5.97 -22.71 -4.33
N LYS A 3 -6.76 -22.03 -3.51
CA LYS A 3 -7.59 -20.89 -3.93
C LYS A 3 -7.03 -19.60 -3.38
N CYS A 4 -7.22 -18.52 -4.11
CA CYS A 4 -6.94 -17.17 -3.65
C CYS A 4 -7.84 -16.83 -2.46
N VAL A 5 -7.26 -16.35 -1.36
CA VAL A 5 -8.00 -15.97 -0.13
C VAL A 5 -8.82 -14.70 -0.29
N ILE A 6 -8.58 -13.91 -1.35
CA ILE A 6 -9.28 -12.66 -1.63
C ILE A 6 -10.46 -12.93 -2.56
N CYS A 7 -10.22 -13.52 -3.74
CA CYS A 7 -11.26 -13.67 -4.76
C CYS A 7 -11.80 -15.09 -4.96
N GLY A 8 -11.21 -16.11 -4.34
CA GLY A 8 -11.62 -17.51 -4.53
C GLY A 8 -11.24 -18.14 -5.88
N ASP A 9 -10.59 -17.38 -6.78
CA ASP A 9 -10.03 -17.91 -8.03
C ASP A 9 -8.87 -18.89 -7.75
N ASP A 10 -8.46 -19.60 -8.79
CA ASP A 10 -7.33 -20.52 -8.70
C ASP A 10 -6.00 -19.79 -8.44
N GLN A 11 -5.20 -20.35 -7.54
CA GLN A 11 -3.89 -19.81 -7.24
C GLN A 11 -2.92 -20.08 -8.40
N ASP A 12 -2.33 -19.00 -8.92
CA ASP A 12 -1.37 -19.00 -10.02
C ASP A 12 0.08 -18.78 -9.55
N TYR A 13 0.29 -17.91 -8.56
CA TYR A 13 1.59 -17.62 -7.97
C TYR A 13 1.45 -17.14 -6.51
N LYS A 14 2.47 -17.33 -5.65
CA LYS A 14 2.47 -16.85 -4.26
C LYS A 14 3.47 -15.72 -4.08
N GLN A 15 3.00 -14.47 -4.11
CA GLN A 15 3.85 -13.30 -3.89
C GLN A 15 4.10 -13.00 -2.39
N TYR A 16 3.14 -13.30 -1.53
CA TYR A 16 3.21 -13.01 -0.10
C TYR A 16 3.36 -14.30 0.71
N GLU A 17 4.45 -14.41 1.47
CA GLU A 17 4.69 -15.56 2.33
C GLU A 17 3.57 -15.72 3.38
N GLY A 18 3.01 -16.93 3.47
CA GLY A 18 1.91 -17.23 4.38
C GLY A 18 0.52 -16.78 3.90
N TYR A 19 0.41 -16.13 2.74
CA TYR A 19 -0.87 -15.70 2.16
C TYR A 19 -1.05 -16.24 0.74
N ASN A 20 -2.09 -17.05 0.53
CA ASN A 20 -2.45 -17.54 -0.80
C ASN A 20 -3.22 -16.45 -1.57
N ILE A 21 -2.51 -15.47 -2.12
CA ILE A 21 -3.08 -14.36 -2.91
C ILE A 21 -2.62 -14.54 -4.36
N CYS A 22 -3.54 -14.57 -5.31
CA CYS A 22 -3.22 -14.71 -6.75
C CYS A 22 -2.61 -13.43 -7.32
N THR A 23 -1.93 -13.53 -8.48
CA THR A 23 -1.22 -12.39 -9.11
C THR A 23 -2.14 -11.18 -9.30
N ALA A 24 -3.36 -11.39 -9.80
CA ALA A 24 -4.30 -10.29 -10.04
C ALA A 24 -4.71 -9.56 -8.75
N CYS A 25 -4.93 -10.29 -7.66
CA CYS A 25 -5.23 -9.64 -6.38
C CYS A 25 -3.99 -8.99 -5.77
N ALA A 26 -2.81 -9.55 -6.02
CA ALA A 26 -1.56 -9.04 -5.48
C ALA A 26 -1.10 -7.76 -6.19
N ASP A 27 -1.32 -7.62 -7.50
CA ASP A 27 -1.09 -6.38 -8.24
C ASP A 27 -1.97 -5.25 -7.68
N ILE A 28 -3.26 -5.50 -7.50
CA ILE A 28 -4.21 -4.54 -6.89
C ILE A 28 -3.84 -4.25 -5.43
N MET A 29 -3.38 -5.26 -4.69
CA MET A 29 -2.88 -5.08 -3.32
C MET A 29 -1.69 -4.10 -3.29
N GLU A 30 -0.74 -4.24 -4.20
CA GLU A 30 0.39 -3.31 -4.30
C GLU A 30 -0.06 -1.88 -4.63
N ASP A 31 -1.07 -1.71 -5.47
CA ASP A 31 -1.66 -0.41 -5.80
C ASP A 31 -2.31 0.27 -4.59
N VAL A 32 -3.16 -0.47 -3.86
CA VAL A 32 -3.83 0.02 -2.65
C VAL A 32 -2.82 0.32 -1.54
N MET A 33 -1.86 -0.59 -1.31
CA MET A 33 -0.88 -0.43 -0.24
C MET A 33 0.14 0.67 -0.55
N GLY A 34 0.47 0.89 -1.83
CA GLY A 34 1.30 2.00 -2.29
C GLY A 34 0.64 3.36 -2.06
N GLU A 35 -0.63 3.52 -2.44
CA GLU A 35 -1.38 4.76 -2.16
C GLU A 35 -1.48 5.01 -0.65
N TYR A 36 -1.77 3.96 0.13
CA TYR A 36 -1.85 4.04 1.58
C TYR A 36 -0.53 4.47 2.23
N PHE A 37 0.60 3.93 1.75
CA PHE A 37 1.93 4.36 2.17
C PHE A 37 2.11 5.87 1.93
N MET A 38 1.85 6.35 0.72
CA MET A 38 2.05 7.76 0.38
C MET A 38 1.19 8.68 1.22
N LYS A 39 -0.08 8.35 1.43
CA LYS A 39 -0.96 9.12 2.33
C LYS A 39 -0.43 9.14 3.76
N THR A 40 0.10 8.01 4.24
CA THR A 40 0.64 7.88 5.60
C THR A 40 1.93 8.69 5.79
N VAL A 41 2.83 8.70 4.80
CA VAL A 41 4.13 9.39 4.91
C VAL A 41 4.03 10.87 4.51
N GLN A 42 3.21 11.24 3.53
CA GLN A 42 2.95 12.64 3.19
C GLN A 42 2.26 13.38 4.34
N ASP A 43 1.33 12.75 5.07
CA ASP A 43 0.76 13.34 6.29
C ASP A 43 1.82 13.61 7.38
N ALA A 44 2.90 12.83 7.41
CA ALA A 44 4.01 12.99 8.34
C ALA A 44 4.99 14.11 7.94
N SER A 45 4.92 14.61 6.69
CA SER A 45 5.77 15.70 6.18
C SER A 45 5.37 17.11 6.65
N LYS A 46 4.31 17.24 7.47
CA LYS A 46 4.00 18.49 8.16
C LYS A 46 4.97 18.71 9.32
N PRO A 47 5.76 19.80 9.33
CA PRO A 47 6.85 19.97 10.28
C PRO A 47 6.30 20.41 11.63
N LYS A 48 6.44 19.55 12.65
CA LYS A 48 6.75 19.96 14.04
C LYS A 48 7.17 18.75 14.88
N ALA A 49 8.40 18.83 15.37
CA ALA A 49 9.06 17.99 16.37
C ALA A 49 9.58 16.63 15.89
N HIS A 50 10.81 16.57 15.34
CA HIS A 50 11.53 15.30 15.22
C HIS A 50 13.05 15.34 15.37
N GLU A 51 13.70 16.48 15.66
CA GLU A 51 15.13 16.44 16.05
C GLU A 51 15.33 15.86 17.48
N GLY A 52 14.37 16.03 18.38
CA GLY A 52 14.43 15.47 19.75
C GLY A 52 13.89 14.03 19.91
N TYR A 53 13.26 13.46 18.89
CA TYR A 53 12.63 12.14 18.93
C TYR A 53 13.51 11.04 18.32
N LEU A 54 14.48 11.42 17.48
CA LEU A 54 15.46 10.54 16.84
C LEU A 54 16.36 9.81 17.85
N HIS A 55 16.54 10.33 19.06
CA HIS A 55 17.30 9.68 20.13
C HIS A 55 16.45 8.78 21.05
N TYR A 56 15.12 8.79 20.93
CA TYR A 56 14.17 8.10 21.83
C TYR A 56 13.64 6.76 21.24
N LEU A 57 13.92 6.49 19.97
CA LEU A 57 13.36 5.39 19.18
C LEU A 57 14.35 4.29 18.81
N ASP A 58 15.57 4.40 19.30
CA ASP A 58 16.72 3.56 18.96
C ASP A 58 16.56 2.12 19.47
N ASN A 59 15.58 1.38 18.91
CA ASN A 59 15.59 -0.06 18.61
C ASN A 59 14.31 -0.86 18.90
N THR A 60 13.17 -0.29 19.32
CA THR A 60 11.93 -1.12 19.45
C THR A 60 10.60 -0.38 19.44
N THR A 61 10.56 0.91 19.74
CA THR A 61 9.30 1.64 20.01
C THR A 61 8.68 2.31 18.78
N ARG A 62 9.45 2.56 17.71
CA ARG A 62 9.01 3.29 16.50
C ARG A 62 7.95 2.53 15.72
N TYR A 63 8.22 1.23 15.53
CA TYR A 63 7.34 0.26 14.90
C TYR A 63 5.95 0.22 15.55
N VAL A 64 5.89 0.25 16.89
CA VAL A 64 4.62 0.25 17.63
C VAL A 64 3.83 1.56 17.43
N SER A 65 4.51 2.70 17.31
CA SER A 65 3.85 3.99 17.09
C SER A 65 3.32 4.13 15.65
N ASP A 66 4.09 3.68 14.66
CA ASP A 66 3.69 3.73 13.27
C ASP A 66 2.63 2.66 12.98
N TYR A 67 2.71 1.49 13.63
CA TYR A 67 1.63 0.51 13.69
C TYR A 67 0.32 1.08 14.23
N LYS A 68 0.36 1.85 15.33
CA LYS A 68 -0.84 2.53 15.87
C LYS A 68 -1.40 3.58 14.90
N LYS A 69 -0.55 4.33 14.20
CA LYS A 69 -1.00 5.28 13.17
C LYS A 69 -1.62 4.57 11.97
N ILE A 70 -1.01 3.46 11.55
CA ILE A 70 -1.49 2.65 10.43
C ILE A 70 -2.88 2.07 10.76
N THR A 71 -2.98 1.35 11.88
CA THR A 71 -4.23 0.71 12.31
C THR A 71 -5.35 1.69 12.66
N SER A 72 -5.05 2.89 13.18
CA SER A 72 -6.10 3.89 13.49
C SER A 72 -6.68 4.57 12.26
N LYS A 73 -5.97 4.57 11.12
CA LYS A 73 -6.43 5.19 9.86
C LYS A 73 -6.91 4.20 8.81
N SER A 74 -6.61 2.91 8.94
CA SER A 74 -6.90 1.89 7.92
C SER A 74 -8.39 1.76 7.59
N HIS A 75 -9.27 1.74 8.60
CA HIS A 75 -10.72 1.63 8.38
C HIS A 75 -11.27 2.84 7.58
N LYS A 76 -10.86 4.06 7.93
CA LYS A 76 -11.30 5.26 7.20
C LYS A 76 -10.79 5.24 5.77
N TYR A 77 -9.51 4.90 5.58
CA TYR A 77 -8.91 4.81 4.25
C TYR A 77 -9.61 3.77 3.37
N THR A 78 -9.90 2.58 3.89
CA THR A 78 -10.57 1.51 3.15
C THR A 78 -11.95 1.96 2.67
N LYS A 79 -12.72 2.63 3.53
CA LYS A 79 -14.03 3.21 3.17
C LYS A 79 -13.91 4.29 2.09
N ASP A 80 -12.96 5.22 2.24
CA ASP A 80 -12.75 6.31 1.27
C ASP A 80 -12.28 5.78 -0.12
N VAL A 81 -11.56 4.66 -0.17
CA VAL A 81 -11.15 4.04 -1.45
C VAL A 81 -12.31 3.27 -2.06
N SER A 82 -13.08 2.53 -1.25
CA SER A 82 -14.29 1.83 -1.69
C SER A 82 -15.28 2.79 -2.35
N GLU A 83 -15.58 3.93 -1.71
CA GLU A 83 -16.50 4.93 -2.26
C GLU A 83 -16.02 5.46 -3.63
N ARG A 84 -14.72 5.77 -3.76
CA ARG A 84 -14.16 6.21 -5.05
C ARG A 84 -14.16 5.11 -6.11
N ALA A 85 -13.97 3.85 -5.72
CA ALA A 85 -14.03 2.71 -6.64
C ALA A 85 -15.46 2.49 -7.16
N ASP A 86 -16.48 2.67 -6.31
CA ASP A 86 -17.88 2.62 -6.72
C ASP A 86 -18.22 3.71 -7.74
N ASP A 87 -17.79 4.94 -7.48
CA ASP A 87 -17.97 6.07 -8.42
C ASP A 87 -17.28 5.76 -9.77
N ALA A 88 -16.06 5.24 -9.74
CA ALA A 88 -15.30 4.90 -10.95
C ALA A 88 -15.91 3.74 -11.75
N ILE A 89 -16.56 2.76 -11.10
CA ILE A 89 -17.30 1.68 -11.78
C ILE A 89 -18.49 2.26 -12.54
N GLN A 90 -19.23 3.19 -11.92
CA GLN A 90 -20.41 3.83 -12.53
C GLN A 90 -20.04 4.69 -13.73
N GLU A 91 -18.88 5.35 -13.70
CA GLU A 91 -18.41 6.23 -14.77
C GLU A 91 -17.65 5.50 -15.89
N SER A 92 -17.07 4.33 -15.60
CA SER A 92 -16.26 3.59 -16.56
C SER A 92 -17.10 2.91 -17.64
N LYS A 93 -16.82 3.24 -18.91
CA LYS A 93 -17.38 2.57 -20.09
C LYS A 93 -16.53 1.40 -20.59
N THR A 94 -15.41 1.11 -19.92
CA THR A 94 -14.43 0.11 -20.37
C THR A 94 -14.48 -1.12 -19.46
N PRO A 95 -14.79 -2.32 -19.99
CA PRO A 95 -14.92 -3.53 -19.17
C PRO A 95 -13.67 -3.91 -18.38
N SER A 96 -12.47 -3.62 -18.90
CA SER A 96 -11.22 -3.87 -18.18
C SER A 96 -11.03 -2.95 -16.96
N LYS A 97 -11.44 -1.68 -17.06
CA LYS A 97 -11.41 -0.73 -15.94
C LYS A 97 -12.45 -1.08 -14.88
N GLN A 98 -13.64 -1.52 -15.29
CA GLN A 98 -14.64 -2.01 -14.34
C GLN A 98 -14.14 -3.22 -13.54
N ARG A 99 -13.58 -4.24 -14.21
CA ARG A 99 -12.99 -5.41 -13.54
C ARG A 99 -11.86 -5.05 -12.58
N TYR A 100 -11.06 -4.04 -12.91
CA TYR A 100 -10.01 -3.52 -12.03
C TYR A 100 -10.60 -2.99 -10.70
N PHE A 101 -11.64 -2.16 -10.78
CA PHE A 101 -12.28 -1.58 -9.58
C PHE A 101 -13.11 -2.61 -8.79
N GLU A 102 -13.79 -3.55 -9.46
CA GLU A 102 -14.44 -4.69 -8.81
C GLU A 102 -13.42 -5.50 -8.00
N ARG A 103 -12.24 -5.76 -8.58
CA ARG A 103 -11.17 -6.47 -7.89
C ARG A 103 -10.57 -5.65 -6.74
N MET A 104 -10.49 -4.34 -6.89
CA MET A 104 -10.09 -3.43 -5.83
C MET A 104 -11.03 -3.52 -4.62
N HIS A 105 -12.34 -3.62 -4.83
CA HIS A 105 -13.31 -3.84 -3.74
C HIS A 105 -13.07 -5.14 -2.99
N GLU A 106 -12.83 -6.25 -3.70
CA GLU A 106 -12.52 -7.53 -3.05
C GLU A 106 -11.25 -7.45 -2.19
N VAL A 107 -10.21 -6.77 -2.70
CA VAL A 107 -8.95 -6.54 -1.95
C VAL A 107 -9.19 -5.68 -0.71
N LEU A 108 -9.98 -4.61 -0.84
CA LEU A 108 -10.30 -3.69 0.27
C LEU A 108 -11.13 -4.38 1.36
N ASP A 109 -12.15 -5.14 0.99
CA ASP A 109 -12.97 -5.93 1.93
C ASP A 109 -12.11 -6.97 2.68
N TRP A 110 -11.16 -7.61 1.98
CA TRP A 110 -10.23 -8.53 2.61
C TRP A 110 -9.26 -7.82 3.57
N LEU A 111 -8.74 -6.64 3.21
CA LEU A 111 -7.87 -5.82 4.06
C LEU A 111 -8.59 -5.35 5.33
N GLU A 112 -9.86 -4.98 5.24
CA GLU A 112 -10.69 -4.60 6.38
C GLU A 112 -10.81 -5.75 7.39
N LYS A 113 -10.98 -6.98 6.88
CA LYS A 113 -11.09 -8.21 7.69
C LYS A 113 -9.73 -8.74 8.16
N THR A 114 -8.63 -8.26 7.56
CA THR A 114 -7.27 -8.75 7.81
C THR A 114 -6.30 -7.60 8.14
N PRO A 115 -6.56 -6.77 9.17
CA PRO A 115 -5.76 -5.59 9.47
C PRO A 115 -4.30 -5.89 9.82
N GLN A 116 -4.00 -7.11 10.27
CA GLN A 116 -2.63 -7.58 10.49
C GLN A 116 -1.80 -7.68 9.20
N PHE A 117 -2.43 -7.75 8.02
CA PHE A 117 -1.70 -7.79 6.75
C PHE A 117 -0.94 -6.49 6.49
N TYR A 118 -1.48 -5.33 6.90
CA TYR A 118 -0.76 -4.05 6.82
C TYR A 118 0.59 -4.14 7.54
N HIS A 119 0.62 -4.81 8.69
CA HIS A 119 1.83 -4.98 9.49
C HIS A 119 2.85 -5.89 8.80
N TYR A 120 2.38 -7.03 8.28
CA TYR A 120 3.20 -7.94 7.48
C TYR A 120 3.80 -7.20 6.27
N TYR A 121 2.95 -6.54 5.48
CA TYR A 121 3.35 -5.82 4.28
C TYR A 121 4.40 -4.74 4.59
N PHE A 122 4.14 -3.88 5.58
CA PHE A 122 5.10 -2.84 5.91
C PHE A 122 6.38 -3.40 6.53
N LYS A 123 6.33 -4.47 7.33
CA LYS A 123 7.54 -5.10 7.88
C LYS A 123 8.47 -5.65 6.79
N GLU A 124 7.91 -6.23 5.73
CA GLU A 124 8.72 -6.84 4.67
C GLU A 124 9.13 -5.81 3.60
N HIS A 125 8.44 -4.67 3.48
CA HIS A 125 8.64 -3.73 2.37
C HIS A 125 8.98 -2.28 2.76
N TYR A 126 9.28 -1.99 4.03
CA TYR A 126 9.64 -0.63 4.48
C TYR A 126 11.11 -0.22 4.30
N MET A 127 11.96 -1.11 3.80
CA MET A 127 13.37 -0.82 3.59
C MET A 127 13.71 -0.84 2.11
N CYS A 128 14.58 0.07 1.69
CA CYS A 128 15.13 0.04 0.35
C CYS A 128 15.91 -1.28 0.17
N PRO A 129 15.59 -2.10 -0.84
CA PRO A 129 16.26 -3.38 -1.04
C PRO A 129 17.75 -3.21 -1.41
N SER A 130 18.12 -2.05 -1.97
CA SER A 130 19.48 -1.79 -2.44
C SER A 130 20.42 -1.29 -1.33
N CYS A 131 19.94 -0.49 -0.37
CA CYS A 131 20.79 0.15 0.63
C CYS A 131 20.29 0.05 2.08
N GLY A 132 19.16 -0.63 2.31
CA GLY A 132 18.59 -0.82 3.65
C GLY A 132 18.02 0.44 4.30
N SER A 133 18.00 1.58 3.59
CA SER A 133 17.44 2.82 4.11
C SER A 133 15.93 2.71 4.31
N SER A 134 15.41 3.27 5.41
CA SER A 134 13.97 3.33 5.67
C SER A 134 13.28 4.21 4.63
N ILE A 135 12.28 3.64 3.95
CA ILE A 135 11.53 4.36 2.92
C ILE A 135 10.61 5.42 3.54
N PHE A 136 10.35 5.36 4.85
CA PHE A 136 9.62 6.41 5.57
C PHE A 136 10.42 7.72 5.72
N GLU A 137 11.74 7.68 5.58
CA GLU A 137 12.61 8.85 5.73
C GLU A 137 13.36 9.21 4.44
N LYS A 138 13.69 8.20 3.62
CA LYS A 138 14.56 8.33 2.44
C LYS A 138 13.87 7.86 1.17
N TYR A 139 12.74 8.50 0.85
CA TYR A 139 12.04 8.29 -0.41
C TYR A 139 11.88 9.60 -1.20
N GLU A 140 11.69 9.44 -2.49
CA GLU A 140 11.17 10.43 -3.42
C GLU A 140 10.08 9.76 -4.27
N SER A 141 9.14 10.56 -4.77
CA SER A 141 8.03 10.05 -5.57
C SER A 141 7.80 10.90 -6.80
N GLU A 142 7.52 10.26 -7.93
CA GLU A 142 7.17 10.93 -9.18
C GLU A 142 5.93 10.30 -9.81
N GLU A 143 5.05 11.15 -10.37
CA GLU A 143 3.93 10.70 -11.19
C GLU A 143 4.37 10.58 -12.65
N VAL A 144 4.21 9.39 -13.24
CA VAL A 144 4.51 9.10 -14.65
C VAL A 144 3.25 8.54 -15.31
N GLY A 145 2.42 9.42 -15.85
CA GLY A 145 1.11 9.04 -16.41
C GLY A 145 0.13 8.61 -15.32
N GLU A 146 -0.39 7.37 -15.41
CA GLU A 146 -1.24 6.74 -14.38
C GLU A 146 -0.41 5.93 -13.36
N TRP A 147 0.91 6.10 -13.34
CA TRP A 147 1.80 5.37 -12.43
C TRP A 147 2.41 6.31 -11.40
N LEU A 148 2.51 5.84 -10.17
CA LEU A 148 3.30 6.48 -9.13
C LEU A 148 4.56 5.63 -8.90
N VAL A 149 5.72 6.25 -9.07
CA VAL A 149 7.02 5.62 -8.85
C VAL A 149 7.59 6.16 -7.55
N ILE A 150 7.96 5.25 -6.65
CA ILE A 150 8.68 5.56 -5.41
C ILE A 150 10.12 5.08 -5.57
N SER A 151 11.06 6.00 -5.39
CA SER A 151 12.50 5.74 -5.44
C SER A 151 13.16 6.08 -4.12
N CYS A 152 14.30 5.46 -3.83
CA CYS A 152 15.07 5.73 -2.64
C CYS A 152 15.91 6.99 -2.83
N SER A 153 15.61 8.06 -2.11
CA SER A 153 16.34 9.33 -2.23
C SER A 153 17.79 9.26 -1.73
N ASN A 154 18.20 8.15 -1.09
CA ASN A 154 19.58 7.91 -0.68
C ASN A 154 20.44 7.27 -1.79
N CYS A 155 19.88 6.41 -2.64
CA CYS A 155 20.65 5.64 -3.63
C CYS A 155 20.06 5.62 -5.05
N GLY A 156 18.93 6.30 -5.27
CA GLY A 156 18.22 6.37 -6.54
C GLY A 156 17.53 5.07 -6.98
N ALA A 157 17.62 4.00 -6.20
CA ALA A 157 16.99 2.73 -6.56
C ALA A 157 15.45 2.86 -6.54
N MET A 158 14.78 2.37 -7.58
CA MET A 158 13.32 2.22 -7.58
C MET A 158 12.92 1.23 -6.48
N ILE A 159 12.08 1.69 -5.55
CA ILE A 159 11.56 0.89 -4.45
C ILE A 159 10.29 0.20 -4.89
N LYS A 160 9.32 0.97 -5.41
CA LYS A 160 8.01 0.49 -5.85
C LYS A 160 7.51 1.31 -7.03
N LYS A 161 6.69 0.68 -7.85
CA LYS A 161 5.91 1.32 -8.91
C LYS A 161 4.52 0.71 -8.87
N TYR A 162 3.51 1.54 -8.75
CA TYR A 162 2.12 1.08 -8.72
C TYR A 162 1.22 1.96 -9.55
N PHE A 163 0.13 1.35 -10.00
CA PHE A 163 -0.88 1.99 -10.80
C PHE A 163 -1.73 2.86 -9.87
N SER A 164 -1.70 4.17 -10.11
CA SER A 164 -2.49 5.16 -9.39
C SER A 164 -3.34 5.88 -10.43
N PRO A 165 -4.41 5.22 -10.93
CA PRO A 165 -5.31 5.88 -11.86
C PRO A 165 -5.89 7.09 -11.14
N LYS A 166 -5.75 8.28 -11.73
CA LYS A 166 -6.41 9.46 -11.19
C LYS A 166 -7.90 9.17 -11.25
N LEU A 167 -8.50 9.02 -10.08
CA LEU A 167 -9.95 9.05 -9.92
C LEU A 167 -10.32 10.48 -10.32
N VAL A 168 -10.99 10.59 -11.47
CA VAL A 168 -11.40 11.86 -12.08
C VAL A 168 -12.41 12.55 -11.17
#